data_AF-J9FLT6-F1
#
_entry.id   AF-J9FLT6-F1
#
_cell.length_a   1.000
_cell.length_b   1.000
_cell.length_c   1.000
_cell.angle_alpha   90.00
_cell.angle_beta   90.00
_cell.angle_gamma   90.00
#
_symmetry.space_group_name_H-M   'P 1'
#
loop_
_entity.id
_entity.type
_entity.pdbx_description
1 polymer ?
#
loop_
_entity_poly.entity_id
_entity_poly.type
_entity_poly.pdbx_seq_one_letter_code
_entity_poly.pdbx_strand_id
1 'polypeptide(L)'
;LENQEAMKVEQLQKTTSPMKANAAKSTGKHREIRATFIVNPDLLRKVKYISLVKDILLKEVISQALTNYVDAWERRNQKIRLPKEK
;
A
#
# COMPACT_ATOMS: atom_id res chain seq x y z
N LEU A 1 -29.57 8.24 42.35
CA LEU A 1 -28.53 9.23 41.93
C LEU A 1 -27.16 8.54 41.92
N GLU A 2 -27.06 7.22 42.02
CA GLU A 2 -27.05 6.29 40.87
C GLU A 2 -27.49 6.84 39.52
N ASN A 3 -26.67 6.54 38.50
CA ASN A 3 -26.97 6.53 37.07
C ASN A 3 -26.82 7.84 36.31
N GLN A 4 -25.57 8.33 36.16
CA GLN A 4 -25.24 9.14 34.98
C GLN A 4 -23.75 9.25 34.58
N GLU A 5 -22.77 8.87 35.42
CA GLU A 5 -21.35 9.04 35.05
C GLU A 5 -20.64 7.77 34.52
N ALA A 6 -21.30 6.60 34.55
CA ALA A 6 -20.75 5.37 33.96
C ALA A 6 -20.89 5.30 32.42
N MET A 7 -21.62 6.22 31.78
CA MET A 7 -21.94 6.15 30.35
C MET A 7 -20.91 6.76 29.40
N LYS A 8 -19.82 7.38 29.91
CA LYS A 8 -18.86 8.10 29.05
C LYS A 8 -17.49 7.43 28.87
N VAL A 9 -17.24 6.32 29.57
CA VAL A 9 -15.98 5.56 29.47
C VAL A 9 -16.11 4.23 28.71
N GLU A 10 -17.30 3.86 28.25
CA GLU A 10 -17.56 2.61 27.50
C GLU A 10 -17.77 2.81 25.98
N GLN A 11 -17.40 3.97 25.40
CA GLN A 11 -17.77 4.31 24.01
C GLN A 11 -16.63 4.66 23.03
N LEU A 12 -15.36 4.44 23.36
CA LEU A 12 -14.27 4.54 22.35
C LEU A 12 -13.38 3.30 22.24
N GLN A 13 -13.78 2.18 22.85
CA GLN A 13 -13.06 0.90 22.75
C GLN A 13 -13.69 -0.13 21.78
N LYS A 14 -14.67 0.27 20.96
CA LYS A 14 -15.33 -0.64 20.00
C LYS A 14 -15.45 -0.04 18.61
N THR A 15 -14.37 -0.10 17.84
CA THR A 15 -14.43 -0.36 16.38
C THR A 15 -13.25 -1.25 15.97
N THR A 16 -13.11 -2.41 16.61
CA THR A 16 -12.46 -3.56 15.97
C THR A 16 -13.37 -4.00 14.83
N SER A 17 -13.17 -3.43 13.65
CA SER A 17 -13.89 -3.84 12.45
C SER A 17 -13.61 -5.33 12.21
N PRO A 18 -14.62 -6.22 12.16
CA PRO A 18 -14.39 -7.60 11.78
C PRO A 18 -13.91 -7.61 10.34
N MET A 19 -12.66 -8.05 10.14
CA MET A 19 -12.09 -8.31 8.83
C MET A 19 -12.94 -9.39 8.16
N LYS A 20 -13.95 -8.97 7.39
CA LYS A 20 -14.63 -9.84 6.43
C LYS A 20 -13.59 -10.20 5.39
N ALA A 21 -13.01 -11.37 5.56
CA ALA A 21 -12.24 -12.08 4.57
C ALA A 21 -13.13 -12.34 3.35
N ASN A 22 -13.22 -11.37 2.45
CA ASN A 22 -13.62 -11.65 1.09
C ASN A 22 -12.42 -12.34 0.45
N ALA A 23 -12.45 -13.67 0.49
CA ALA A 23 -11.62 -14.54 -0.34
C ALA A 23 -11.97 -14.26 -1.81
N ALA A 24 -11.38 -13.21 -2.37
CA ALA A 24 -11.38 -12.96 -3.80
C ALA A 24 -10.46 -14.00 -4.44
N LYS A 25 -11.11 -15.02 -5.00
CA LYS A 25 -10.63 -16.02 -5.96
C LYS A 25 -9.28 -15.63 -6.58
N SER A 26 -8.20 -16.26 -6.10
CA SER A 26 -6.85 -16.11 -6.64
C SER A 26 -6.78 -16.74 -8.03
N THR A 27 -7.15 -15.95 -9.04
CA THR A 27 -6.90 -16.26 -10.45
C THR A 27 -5.50 -15.76 -10.79
N GLY A 28 -4.53 -16.68 -10.79
CA GLY A 28 -3.11 -16.39 -11.04
C GLY A 28 -2.40 -15.79 -9.82
N LYS A 29 -1.51 -16.55 -9.18
CA LYS A 29 -0.64 -16.04 -8.10
C LYS A 29 0.37 -15.05 -8.71
N HIS A 30 -0.02 -13.80 -8.91
CA HIS A 30 0.95 -12.71 -9.04
C HIS A 30 1.71 -12.68 -7.71
N ARG A 31 2.97 -13.13 -7.73
CA ARG A 31 3.83 -13.14 -6.55
C ARG A 31 4.15 -11.70 -6.17
N GLU A 32 3.41 -11.18 -5.20
CA GLU A 32 3.67 -9.87 -4.62
C GLU A 32 4.85 -9.97 -3.65
N ILE A 33 5.86 -9.11 -3.84
CA ILE A 33 6.98 -8.94 -2.89
C ILE A 33 6.72 -7.70 -2.06
N ARG A 34 6.85 -7.82 -0.73
CA ARG A 34 6.71 -6.69 0.19
C ARG A 34 8.08 -6.05 0.44
N ALA A 35 8.13 -4.73 0.36
CA ALA A 35 9.30 -3.92 0.68
C ALA A 35 8.89 -2.72 1.54
N THR A 36 9.76 -2.34 2.48
CA THR A 36 9.60 -1.15 3.32
C THR A 36 10.55 -0.07 2.83
N PHE A 37 10.05 1.14 2.61
CA PHE A 37 10.84 2.27 2.13
C PHE A 37 10.83 3.40 3.14
N ILE A 38 11.98 4.05 3.31
CA ILE A 38 12.09 5.30 4.06
C ILE A 38 11.96 6.43 3.03
N VAL A 39 10.93 7.26 3.19
CA VAL A 39 10.59 8.33 2.23
C VAL A 39 10.27 9.63 2.94
N ASN A 40 10.48 10.75 2.24
CA ASN A 40 10.04 12.06 2.71
C ASN A 40 8.52 12.08 2.91
N PRO A 41 8.00 12.66 4.01
CA PRO A 41 6.58 12.62 4.34
C PRO A 41 5.71 13.33 3.29
N ASP A 42 6.19 14.44 2.75
CA ASP A 42 5.45 15.19 1.73
C ASP A 42 5.40 14.46 0.39
N LEU A 43 6.43 13.68 0.06
CA LEU A 43 6.41 12.82 -1.11
C LEU A 43 5.31 11.76 -0.97
N LEU A 44 5.22 11.10 0.19
CA LEU A 44 4.18 10.11 0.44
C LEU A 44 2.77 10.71 0.34
N ARG A 45 2.57 11.94 0.83
CA ARG A 45 1.29 12.66 0.68
C ARG A 45 0.94 12.91 -0.78
N LYS A 46 1.90 13.36 -1.60
CA LYS A 46 1.69 13.58 -3.04
C LYS A 46 1.36 12.29 -3.77
N VAL A 47 2.08 11.20 -3.48
CA VAL A 47 1.83 9.90 -4.11
C VAL A 47 0.45 9.36 -3.72
N LYS A 48 0.04 9.50 -2.45
CA LYS A 48 -1.32 9.17 -2.01
C LYS A 48 -2.38 9.99 -2.74
N TYR A 49 -2.17 11.29 -2.90
CA TYR A 49 -3.10 12.13 -3.65
C TYR A 49 -3.25 11.68 -5.10
N ILE A 50 -2.14 11.35 -5.78
CA ILE A 50 -2.16 10.83 -7.16
C ILE A 50 -2.97 9.53 -7.24
N SER A 51 -2.79 8.62 -6.28
CA SER A 51 -3.56 7.37 -6.18
C SER A 51 -5.06 7.63 -6.10
N LEU A 52 -5.48 8.63 -5.30
CA LEU A 52 -6.89 9.01 -5.18
C LEU A 52 -7.43 9.63 -6.48
N VAL A 53 -6.69 10.58 -7.08
CA VAL A 53 -7.14 11.28 -8.29
C VAL A 53 -7.25 10.35 -9.48
N LYS A 54 -6.34 9.37 -9.60
CA LYS A 54 -6.32 8.40 -10.70
C LYS A 54 -7.19 7.17 -10.46
N ASP A 55 -7.82 7.06 -9.30
CA ASP A 55 -8.60 5.88 -8.86
C ASP A 55 -7.84 4.55 -9.03
N ILE A 56 -6.56 4.55 -8.63
CA ILE A 56 -5.70 3.36 -8.65
C ILE A 56 -5.03 3.15 -7.30
N LEU A 57 -4.72 1.91 -6.96
CA LEU A 57 -4.10 1.59 -5.68
C LEU A 57 -2.69 2.19 -5.56
N LEU A 58 -2.33 2.61 -4.34
CA LEU A 58 -1.01 3.17 -4.04
C LEU A 58 0.15 2.24 -4.48
N LYS A 59 -0.04 0.92 -4.32
CA LYS A 59 0.95 -0.07 -4.74
C LYS A 59 1.20 -0.05 -6.26
N GLU A 60 0.16 0.21 -7.06
CA GLU A 60 0.28 0.29 -8.53
C GLU A 60 0.99 1.58 -8.95
N VAL A 61 0.68 2.70 -8.29
CA VAL A 61 1.40 3.97 -8.52
C VAL A 61 2.89 3.81 -8.27
N ILE A 62 3.26 3.17 -7.15
CA ILE A 62 4.66 2.93 -6.78
C ILE A 62 5.30 1.93 -7.75
N SER A 63 4.62 0.84 -8.09
CA SER A 63 5.10 -0.15 -9.07
C SER A 63 5.42 0.48 -10.41
N GLN A 64 4.51 1.31 -10.94
CA GLN A 64 4.72 2.06 -12.18
C GLN A 64 5.88 3.03 -12.07
N ALA A 65 5.99 3.79 -10.97
CA ALA A 65 7.08 4.75 -10.77
C ALA A 65 8.46 4.05 -10.75
N LEU A 66 8.56 2.91 -10.06
CA LEU A 66 9.80 2.11 -10.01
C LEU A 66 10.12 1.50 -11.36
N THR A 67 9.12 0.94 -12.06
CA THR A 67 9.29 0.37 -13.40
C THR A 67 9.79 1.43 -14.38
N ASN A 68 9.13 2.59 -14.40
CA ASN A 68 9.52 3.71 -15.25
C ASN A 68 10.95 4.21 -14.96
N TYR A 69 11.33 4.23 -13.67
CA TYR A 69 12.68 4.61 -13.28
C TYR A 69 13.72 3.60 -13.80
N VAL A 70 13.48 2.31 -13.62
CA VAL A 70 14.35 1.23 -14.13
C VAL A 70 14.44 1.30 -15.66
N ASP A 71 13.31 1.37 -16.36
CA ASP A 71 13.27 1.46 -17.81
C ASP A 71 14.05 2.67 -18.33
N ALA A 72 13.88 3.85 -17.71
CA ALA A 72 14.59 5.06 -18.09
C ALA A 72 16.10 4.97 -17.82
N TRP A 73 16.50 4.17 -16.84
CA TRP A 73 17.91 3.87 -16.59
C TRP A 73 18.44 2.87 -17.63
N GLU A 74 17.74 1.76 -17.87
CA GLU A 74 18.16 0.73 -18.83
C GLU A 74 18.22 1.23 -20.27
N ARG A 75 17.36 2.17 -20.68
CA ARG A 75 17.45 2.77 -22.03
C ARG A 75 18.75 3.54 -22.27
N ARG A 76 19.33 4.11 -21.21
CA ARG A 76 20.58 4.89 -21.27
C ARG A 76 21.82 4.06 -20.96
N ASN A 77 21.62 2.88 -20.37
CA ASN A 77 22.66 1.99 -19.89
C ASN A 77 22.50 0.61 -20.54
N GLN A 78 23.11 -0.42 -19.94
CA GLN A 78 22.86 -1.80 -20.32
C GLN A 78 21.74 -2.39 -19.45
N LYS A 79 21.04 -3.40 -19.98
CA LYS A 79 19.99 -4.12 -19.23
C LYS A 79 20.56 -4.78 -17.98
N ILE A 80 19.85 -4.64 -16.86
CA ILE A 80 20.22 -5.25 -15.59
C ILE A 80 19.90 -6.75 -15.69
N ARG A 81 20.94 -7.59 -15.67
CA ARG A 81 20.76 -9.04 -15.64
C ARG A 81 20.69 -9.52 -14.20
N LEU A 82 19.49 -9.88 -13.76
CA LEU A 82 19.28 -10.48 -12.44
C LEU A 82 19.83 -11.92 -12.44
N PRO A 83 20.53 -12.34 -11.37
CA PRO A 83 20.86 -13.75 -11.16
C PRO A 83 19.59 -14.61 -11.11
N LYS A 84 19.67 -15.86 -11.55
CA LYS A 84 18.56 -16.81 -11.40
C LYS A 84 18.26 -17.00 -9.91
N GLU A 85 16.99 -16.92 -9.53
CA GLU A 85 16.56 -17.28 -8.17
C GLU A 85 17.03 -18.72 -7.86
N LYS A 86 17.50 -18.94 -6.64
CA LYS A 86 17.88 -20.26 -6.12
C LYS A 86 16.65 -21.07 -5.72
#